data_AF-A0A174L4F8-F1
#
_entry.id   AF-A0A174L4F8-F1
#
_cell.length_a   1.000
_cell.length_b   1.000
_cell.length_c   1.000
_cell.angle_alpha   90.00
_cell.angle_beta   90.00
_cell.angle_gamma   90.00
#
_symmetry.space_group_name_H-M   'P 1'
#
loop_
_entity.id
_entity.type
_entity.pdbx_description
1 polymer ?
#
loop_
_entity_poly.entity_id
_entity_poly.type
_entity_poly.pdbx_seq_one_letter_code
_entity_poly.pdbx_strand_id
1 'polypeptide(L)'
;MNFNITKKNKKKARKNRIRKEKKWIIPRVVTTVLCIVSIVSFCVGIFVISNNDYEKLQIFGIIFVVTFIIAIILSTVVKNLASHWIQDRLNEKLWMDENALYHFQQVAFAAGLNSRNADSTGYAFVMPFSSIRNVKYDEKSRRIEFLADGTGCNYSDVRKQIVDREWPLNGYEAIFYDYFEPSLIGTLKSKGINVEVKELNSYSVFNNTI
;
A
#
# COMPACT_ATOMS: atom_id res chain seq x y z
N MET A 1 7.07 17.60 -17.01
CA MET A 1 7.97 16.53 -16.55
C MET A 1 7.17 15.31 -16.14
N ASN A 2 7.52 14.12 -16.65
CA ASN A 2 6.86 12.87 -16.30
C ASN A 2 7.63 12.12 -15.20
N PHE A 3 6.90 11.43 -14.34
CA PHE A 3 7.48 10.53 -13.34
C PHE A 3 7.40 9.09 -13.85
N ASN A 4 8.53 8.39 -13.81
CA ASN A 4 8.60 6.98 -14.11
C ASN A 4 8.10 6.15 -12.93
N ILE A 5 7.23 5.18 -13.23
CA ILE A 5 6.61 4.29 -12.25
C ILE A 5 6.82 2.85 -12.72
N THR A 6 7.59 2.08 -11.95
CA THR A 6 7.84 0.67 -12.27
C THR A 6 7.14 -0.27 -11.30
N LYS A 7 6.72 -1.45 -11.79
CA LYS A 7 6.17 -2.52 -10.94
C LYS A 7 7.15 -2.92 -9.82
N LYS A 8 8.46 -2.88 -10.11
CA LYS A 8 9.53 -3.15 -9.15
C LYS A 8 9.53 -2.13 -8.01
N ASN A 9 9.46 -0.83 -8.32
CA ASN A 9 9.44 0.24 -7.33
C ASN A 9 8.17 0.19 -6.46
N LYS A 10 7.01 -0.07 -7.06
CA LYS A 10 5.76 -0.31 -6.31
C LYS A 10 5.86 -1.50 -5.35
N LYS A 11 6.42 -2.64 -5.80
CA LYS A 11 6.63 -3.83 -4.95
C LYS A 11 7.59 -3.52 -3.80
N LYS A 12 8.65 -2.74 -4.04
CA LYS A 12 9.60 -2.29 -3.01
C LYS A 12 8.92 -1.36 -2.01
N ALA A 13 8.14 -0.39 -2.46
CA ALA A 13 7.40 0.53 -1.60
C ALA A 13 6.40 -0.19 -0.70
N ARG A 14 5.61 -1.13 -1.24
CA ARG A 14 4.71 -1.94 -0.42
C ARG A 14 5.45 -2.75 0.66
N LYS A 15 6.58 -3.38 0.31
CA LYS A 15 7.42 -4.09 1.30
C LYS A 15 7.96 -3.11 2.35
N ASN A 16 8.37 -1.92 1.95
CA ASN A 16 8.89 -0.90 2.86
C ASN A 16 7.81 -0.44 3.84
N ARG A 17 6.61 -0.13 3.32
CA ARG A 17 5.41 0.20 4.08
C ARG A 17 5.13 -0.83 5.18
N ILE A 18 5.02 -2.11 4.80
CA ILE A 18 4.75 -3.22 5.74
C ILE A 18 5.85 -3.32 6.81
N ARG A 19 7.11 -3.07 6.47
CA ARG A 19 8.24 -3.20 7.40
C ARG A 19 8.39 -2.01 8.35
N LYS A 20 8.05 -0.81 7.89
CA LYS A 20 8.44 0.44 8.54
C LYS A 20 7.29 1.17 9.24
N GLU A 21 6.04 1.02 8.79
CA GLU A 21 4.92 1.64 9.52
C GLU A 21 4.52 0.83 10.75
N LYS A 22 4.27 1.51 11.87
CA LYS A 22 3.99 0.89 13.17
C LYS A 22 2.76 -0.03 13.17
N LYS A 23 1.70 0.32 12.43
CA LYS A 23 0.45 -0.47 12.39
C LYS A 23 0.64 -1.90 11.89
N TRP A 24 1.71 -2.18 11.14
CA TRP A 24 2.02 -3.53 10.65
C TRP A 24 2.92 -4.33 11.59
N ILE A 25 3.37 -3.77 12.71
CA ILE A 25 4.21 -4.49 13.68
C ILE A 25 3.46 -5.71 14.21
N ILE A 26 2.25 -5.52 14.77
CA ILE A 26 1.48 -6.61 15.38
C ILE A 26 1.18 -7.73 14.37
N PRO A 27 0.57 -7.46 13.18
CA PRO A 27 0.32 -8.52 12.22
C PRO A 27 1.57 -9.27 11.78
N ARG A 28 2.72 -8.58 11.63
CA ARG A 28 3.99 -9.23 11.28
C ARG A 28 4.52 -10.12 12.39
N VAL A 29 4.45 -9.66 13.64
CA VAL A 29 4.89 -10.44 14.80
C VAL A 29 4.01 -11.69 14.93
N VAL A 30 2.69 -11.55 14.86
CA VAL A 30 1.74 -12.67 14.90
C VAL A 30 2.02 -13.66 13.76
N THR A 31 2.20 -13.18 12.52
CA THR A 31 2.56 -14.05 11.39
C THR A 31 3.86 -14.81 11.65
N THR A 32 4.88 -14.13 12.20
CA THR A 32 6.17 -14.75 12.52
C THR A 32 6.03 -15.83 13.59
N VAL A 33 5.28 -15.56 14.66
CA VAL A 33 5.03 -16.53 15.74
C VAL A 33 4.30 -17.76 15.19
N LEU A 34 3.25 -17.56 14.38
CA LEU A 34 2.53 -18.67 13.75
C LEU A 34 3.44 -19.54 12.87
N CYS A 35 4.33 -18.92 12.08
CA CYS A 35 5.32 -19.66 11.30
C CYS A 35 6.28 -20.45 12.19
N ILE A 36 6.74 -19.89 13.31
CA ILE A 36 7.64 -20.58 14.24
C ILE A 36 6.92 -21.78 14.88
N VAL A 37 5.68 -21.60 15.37
CA VAL A 37 4.89 -22.69 15.95
C VAL A 37 4.64 -23.79 14.93
N SER A 38 4.35 -23.42 13.68
CA SER A 38 4.20 -24.37 12.57
C SER A 38 5.48 -25.19 12.36
N ILE A 39 6.64 -24.53 12.22
CA ILE A 39 7.93 -25.21 12.02
C ILE A 39 8.27 -26.14 13.20
N VAL A 40 8.09 -25.66 14.44
CA VAL A 40 8.35 -26.47 15.64
C VAL A 40 7.43 -27.70 15.68
N SER A 41 6.13 -27.53 15.40
CA SER A 41 5.16 -28.63 15.39
C SER A 41 5.51 -29.66 14.31
N PHE A 42 5.97 -29.21 13.14
CA PHE A 42 6.45 -30.09 12.08
C PHE A 42 7.67 -30.91 12.52
N CYS A 43 8.68 -30.26 13.10
CA CYS A 43 9.89 -30.94 13.59
C CYS A 43 9.58 -31.94 14.71
N VAL A 44 8.74 -31.58 15.68
CA VAL A 44 8.31 -32.50 16.75
C VAL A 44 7.50 -33.65 16.18
N GLY A 45 6.61 -33.39 15.22
CA GLY A 45 5.86 -34.43 14.51
C GLY A 45 6.78 -35.47 13.86
N ILE A 46 7.86 -35.04 13.19
CA ILE A 46 8.87 -35.95 12.62
C ILE A 46 9.52 -36.83 13.70
N PHE A 47 9.90 -36.25 14.83
CA PHE A 47 10.52 -37.01 15.93
C PHE A 47 9.55 -38.04 16.55
N VAL A 48 8.28 -37.69 16.64
CA VAL A 48 7.22 -38.56 17.16
C VAL A 48 6.97 -39.77 16.25
N ILE A 49 7.15 -39.65 14.93
CA ILE A 49 7.11 -40.79 13.99
C ILE A 49 8.13 -41.85 14.40
N SER A 50 9.36 -41.43 14.76
CA SER A 50 10.43 -42.35 15.19
C SER A 50 10.09 -43.11 16.47
N ASN A 51 9.15 -42.61 17.27
CA ASN A 51 8.70 -43.22 18.52
C ASN A 51 7.38 -44.01 18.39
N ASN A 52 6.83 -44.13 17.17
CA ASN A 52 5.54 -44.79 16.88
C ASN A 52 4.35 -44.28 17.73
N ASP A 53 4.39 -43.03 18.20
CA ASP A 53 3.32 -42.42 19.00
C ASP A 53 2.36 -41.66 18.09
N TYR A 54 1.44 -42.41 17.47
CA TYR A 54 0.54 -41.89 16.44
C TYR A 54 -0.50 -40.88 16.94
N GLU A 55 -0.86 -40.91 18.23
CA GLU A 55 -1.77 -39.94 18.82
C GLU A 55 -1.11 -38.55 18.87
N LYS A 56 0.13 -38.47 19.37
CA LYS A 56 0.89 -37.21 19.34
C LYS A 56 1.16 -36.73 17.92
N LEU A 57 1.42 -37.65 16.98
CA LEU A 57 1.62 -37.30 15.57
C LEU A 57 0.41 -36.56 14.99
N GLN A 58 -0.80 -37.06 15.26
CA GLN A 58 -2.04 -36.41 14.82
C GLN A 58 -2.19 -35.01 15.40
N ILE A 59 -1.93 -34.85 16.71
CA ILE A 59 -2.01 -33.55 17.40
C ILE A 59 -1.05 -32.54 16.76
N PHE A 60 0.23 -32.90 16.62
CA PHE A 60 1.23 -32.00 16.01
C PHE A 60 0.97 -31.73 14.53
N GLY A 61 0.42 -32.70 13.79
CA GLY A 61 -0.02 -32.53 12.41
C GLY A 61 -1.13 -31.47 12.28
N ILE A 62 -2.15 -31.54 13.15
CA ILE A 62 -3.23 -30.54 13.17
C ILE A 62 -2.68 -29.15 13.52
N ILE A 63 -1.84 -29.04 14.56
CA ILE A 63 -1.25 -27.75 14.95
C ILE A 63 -0.41 -27.17 13.81
N PHE A 64 0.40 -27.98 13.15
CA PHE A 64 1.20 -27.58 11.98
C PHE A 64 0.31 -27.00 10.88
N VAL A 65 -0.72 -27.73 10.44
CA VAL A 65 -1.59 -27.33 9.34
C VAL A 65 -2.35 -26.05 9.68
N VAL A 66 -2.97 -25.99 10.85
CA VAL A 66 -3.77 -24.83 11.29
C VAL A 66 -2.92 -23.58 11.36
N THR A 67 -1.77 -23.65 12.04
CA THR A 67 -0.88 -22.47 12.21
C THR A 67 -0.28 -22.02 10.88
N PHE A 68 0.09 -22.96 10.00
CA PHE A 68 0.62 -22.65 8.67
C PHE A 68 -0.41 -21.93 7.79
N ILE A 69 -1.63 -22.46 7.71
CA ILE A 69 -2.71 -21.87 6.91
C ILE A 69 -3.05 -20.46 7.42
N ILE A 70 -3.18 -20.28 8.73
CA ILE A 70 -3.45 -18.96 9.32
C ILE A 70 -2.31 -17.97 9.00
N ALA A 71 -1.05 -18.40 9.08
CA ALA A 71 0.09 -17.56 8.73
C ALA A 71 0.06 -17.11 7.25
N ILE A 72 -0.29 -18.02 6.33
CA ILE A 72 -0.44 -17.70 4.90
C ILE A 72 -1.57 -16.69 4.67
N ILE A 73 -2.74 -16.92 5.28
CA ILE A 73 -3.90 -16.04 5.17
C ILE A 73 -3.53 -14.65 5.69
N LEU A 74 -2.97 -14.56 6.90
CA LEU A 74 -2.58 -13.29 7.51
C LEU A 74 -1.53 -12.54 6.68
N SER A 75 -0.52 -13.25 6.16
CA SER A 75 0.50 -12.67 5.26
C SER A 75 -0.14 -12.08 3.98
N THR A 76 -1.14 -12.77 3.43
CA THR A 76 -1.86 -12.34 2.24
C THR A 76 -2.74 -11.14 2.52
N VAL A 77 -3.49 -11.14 3.63
CA VAL A 77 -4.31 -10.02 4.10
C VAL A 77 -3.45 -8.77 4.32
N VAL A 78 -2.32 -8.88 5.01
CA VAL A 78 -1.39 -7.76 5.23
C VAL A 78 -0.86 -7.20 3.90
N LYS A 79 -0.48 -8.08 2.95
CA LYS A 79 -0.05 -7.63 1.62
C LYS A 79 -1.18 -6.92 0.88
N ASN A 80 -2.42 -7.41 0.98
CA ASN A 80 -3.57 -6.80 0.32
C ASN A 80 -3.89 -5.42 0.90
N LEU A 81 -4.02 -5.31 2.22
CA LEU A 81 -4.29 -4.03 2.90
C LEU A 81 -3.17 -3.01 2.67
N ALA A 82 -1.91 -3.45 2.62
CA ALA A 82 -0.78 -2.58 2.32
C ALA A 82 -0.67 -2.19 0.84
N SER A 83 -1.45 -2.82 -0.05
CA SER A 83 -1.48 -2.50 -1.49
C SER A 83 -2.25 -1.22 -1.79
N HIS A 84 -3.15 -0.81 -0.90
CA HIS A 84 -3.87 0.45 -1.00
C HIS A 84 -2.90 1.63 -1.12
N TRP A 85 -3.19 2.60 -1.98
CA TRP A 85 -2.30 3.72 -2.34
C TRP A 85 -1.01 3.38 -3.10
N ILE A 86 -0.72 2.11 -3.41
CA ILE A 86 0.50 1.71 -4.13
C ILE A 86 0.17 0.80 -5.31
N GLN A 87 -0.18 -0.46 -5.02
CA GLN A 87 -0.36 -1.50 -6.03
C GLN A 87 -1.79 -1.59 -6.57
N ASP A 88 -2.76 -1.03 -5.86
CA ASP A 88 -4.15 -1.01 -6.32
C ASP A 88 -4.37 0.05 -7.41
N ARG A 89 -3.44 1.01 -7.56
CA ARG A 89 -3.38 1.97 -8.66
C ARG A 89 -2.68 1.33 -9.87
N LEU A 90 -3.42 0.65 -10.73
CA LEU A 90 -2.86 -0.19 -11.81
C LEU A 90 -2.17 0.64 -12.90
N ASN A 91 -2.92 1.55 -13.53
CA ASN A 91 -2.43 2.45 -14.58
C ASN A 91 -2.16 3.84 -14.01
N GLU A 92 -1.37 3.90 -12.95
CA GLU A 92 -1.00 5.17 -12.33
C GLU A 92 -0.05 5.95 -13.24
N LYS A 93 -0.33 7.23 -13.42
CA LYS A 93 0.59 8.19 -14.02
C LYS A 93 0.70 9.40 -13.11
N LEU A 94 1.91 9.92 -13.00
CA LEU A 94 2.18 11.16 -12.30
C LEU A 94 3.02 12.01 -13.25
N TRP A 95 2.62 13.26 -13.44
CA TRP A 95 3.37 14.23 -14.22
C TRP A 95 3.13 15.62 -13.65
N MET A 96 3.93 16.58 -14.08
CA MET A 96 3.76 17.98 -13.73
C MET A 96 4.04 18.88 -14.92
N ASP A 97 3.44 20.06 -14.91
CA ASP A 97 3.87 21.19 -15.70
C ASP A 97 4.55 22.24 -14.80
N GLU A 98 4.56 23.50 -15.22
CA GLU A 98 5.14 24.59 -14.43
C GLU A 98 4.34 24.88 -13.15
N ASN A 99 3.03 24.68 -13.19
CA ASN A 99 2.06 25.20 -12.23
C ASN A 99 1.36 24.13 -11.40
N ALA A 100 1.24 22.89 -11.91
CA ALA A 100 0.45 21.86 -11.27
C ALA A 100 1.08 20.47 -11.32
N LEU A 101 0.75 19.67 -10.30
CA LEU A 101 0.97 18.24 -10.23
C LEU A 101 -0.31 17.52 -10.69
N TYR A 102 -0.15 16.57 -11.59
CA TYR A 102 -1.24 15.76 -12.11
C TYR A 102 -1.05 14.32 -11.68
N HIS A 103 -2.06 13.79 -10.99
CA HIS A 103 -2.08 12.39 -10.56
C HIS A 103 -3.25 11.67 -11.20
N PHE A 104 -2.95 10.79 -12.14
CA PHE A 104 -3.93 9.91 -12.75
C PHE A 104 -3.86 8.52 -12.12
N GLN A 105 -5.00 7.95 -11.80
CA GLN A 105 -5.12 6.60 -11.30
C GLN A 105 -6.33 5.88 -11.91
N GLN A 106 -6.07 4.66 -12.38
CA GLN A 106 -7.13 3.64 -12.55
C GLN A 106 -6.97 2.64 -11.43
N VAL A 107 -8.03 2.48 -10.64
CA VAL A 107 -8.04 1.57 -9.50
C VAL A 107 -8.60 0.23 -9.94
N ALA A 108 -8.05 -0.87 -9.42
CA ALA A 108 -8.65 -2.18 -9.61
C ALA A 108 -9.93 -2.28 -8.78
N PHE A 109 -11.09 -2.51 -9.42
CA PHE A 109 -12.23 -3.08 -8.70
C PHE A 109 -11.98 -4.58 -8.49
N ALA A 110 -12.33 -5.11 -7.31
CA ALA A 110 -11.87 -6.39 -6.80
C ALA A 110 -12.22 -7.59 -7.70
N ALA A 111 -11.34 -7.94 -8.64
CA ALA A 111 -11.40 -9.17 -9.42
C ALA A 111 -10.34 -10.17 -8.91
N GLY A 112 -10.60 -10.73 -7.73
CA GLY A 112 -9.96 -11.96 -7.22
C GLY A 112 -8.43 -12.00 -7.12
N LEU A 113 -7.91 -13.12 -6.61
CA LEU A 113 -6.47 -13.31 -6.37
C LEU A 113 -5.61 -13.27 -7.65
N ASN A 114 -6.19 -13.42 -8.85
CA ASN A 114 -5.45 -13.73 -10.08
C ASN A 114 -5.77 -12.88 -11.33
N SER A 115 -6.70 -11.91 -11.29
CA SER A 115 -7.02 -11.11 -12.48
C SER A 115 -7.34 -9.65 -12.13
N ARG A 116 -6.32 -8.87 -11.74
CA ARG A 116 -6.47 -7.42 -11.59
C ARG A 116 -6.50 -6.76 -12.96
N ASN A 117 -7.69 -6.54 -13.50
CA ASN A 117 -7.89 -5.74 -14.70
C ASN A 117 -8.17 -4.28 -14.29
N ALA A 118 -7.60 -3.33 -15.04
CA ALA A 118 -7.97 -1.94 -14.89
C ALA A 118 -9.40 -1.76 -15.37
N ASP A 119 -10.20 -1.02 -14.61
CA ASP A 119 -11.51 -0.55 -15.06
C ASP A 119 -11.35 0.30 -16.34
N SER A 120 -12.39 0.40 -17.17
CA SER A 120 -12.45 1.39 -18.24
C SER A 120 -12.46 2.82 -17.69
N THR A 121 -12.91 3.01 -16.45
CA THR A 121 -12.92 4.31 -15.78
C THR A 121 -11.55 4.70 -15.22
N GLY A 122 -11.36 5.99 -14.94
CA GLY A 122 -10.15 6.51 -14.30
C GLY A 122 -10.37 7.88 -13.68
N TYR A 123 -9.49 8.26 -12.77
CA TYR A 123 -9.56 9.55 -12.09
C TYR A 123 -8.26 10.31 -12.29
N ALA A 124 -8.35 11.60 -12.64
CA ALA A 124 -7.23 12.53 -12.57
C ALA A 124 -7.46 13.56 -11.48
N PHE A 125 -6.41 13.86 -10.72
CA PHE A 125 -6.38 14.91 -9.71
C PHE A 125 -5.34 15.93 -10.14
N VAL A 126 -5.80 17.14 -10.40
CA VAL A 126 -4.97 18.29 -10.77
C VAL A 126 -4.80 19.14 -9.53
N MET A 127 -3.55 19.27 -9.07
CA MET A 127 -3.19 19.96 -7.83
C MET A 127 -2.19 21.07 -8.14
N PRO A 128 -2.63 22.34 -8.23
CA PRO A 128 -1.72 23.47 -8.40
C PRO A 128 -0.69 23.52 -7.27
N PHE A 129 0.59 23.75 -7.59
CA PHE A 129 1.67 23.81 -6.61
C PHE A 129 1.43 24.88 -5.55
N SER A 130 0.81 26.00 -5.93
CA SER A 130 0.42 27.09 -5.02
C SER A 130 -0.59 26.67 -3.95
N SER A 131 -1.37 25.62 -4.19
CA SER A 131 -2.36 25.09 -3.24
C SER A 131 -1.79 24.02 -2.30
N ILE A 132 -0.66 23.41 -2.67
CA ILE A 132 -0.05 22.31 -1.90
C ILE A 132 0.51 22.87 -0.60
N ARG A 133 -0.01 22.36 0.51
CA ARG A 133 0.31 22.80 1.87
C ARG A 133 0.37 21.62 2.83
N ASN A 134 0.93 21.85 4.01
CA ASN A 134 1.07 20.85 5.07
C ASN A 134 1.73 19.55 4.58
N VAL A 135 2.79 19.67 3.77
CA VAL A 135 3.51 18.49 3.26
C VAL A 135 4.27 17.84 4.39
N LYS A 136 3.94 16.58 4.67
CA LYS A 136 4.58 15.74 5.66
C LYS A 136 5.27 14.58 4.95
N TYR A 137 6.47 14.25 5.38
CA TYR A 137 7.24 13.15 4.82
C TYR A 137 7.80 12.25 5.90
N ASP A 138 7.47 10.95 5.82
CA ASP A 138 8.08 9.91 6.64
C ASP A 138 9.21 9.25 5.85
N GLU A 139 10.45 9.53 6.25
CA GLU A 139 11.65 8.98 5.63
C GLU A 139 11.75 7.46 5.70
N LYS A 140 11.24 6.83 6.78
CA LYS A 140 11.34 5.38 6.96
C LYS A 140 10.44 4.66 5.97
N SER A 141 9.17 5.03 5.91
CA SER A 141 8.19 4.40 5.00
C SER A 141 8.21 4.98 3.59
N ARG A 142 8.81 6.17 3.42
CA ARG A 142 8.73 7.04 2.24
C ARG A 142 7.31 7.53 1.95
N ARG A 143 6.46 7.61 2.97
CA ARG A 143 5.09 8.13 2.83
C ARG A 143 5.12 9.65 2.75
N ILE A 144 4.35 10.21 1.84
CA ILE A 144 4.10 11.63 1.69
C ILE A 144 2.61 11.86 1.92
N GLU A 145 2.28 12.84 2.75
CA GLU A 145 0.93 13.36 2.95
C GLU A 145 0.94 14.86 2.70
N PHE A 146 -0.02 15.39 1.97
CA PHE A 146 -0.22 16.84 1.87
C PHE A 146 -1.68 17.17 1.63
N LEU A 147 -2.04 18.44 1.88
CA LEU A 147 -3.33 18.99 1.49
C LEU A 147 -3.15 19.77 0.20
N ALA A 148 -4.10 19.65 -0.71
CA ALA A 148 -4.14 20.46 -1.92
C ALA A 148 -5.59 20.84 -2.24
N ASP A 149 -5.74 22.00 -2.86
CA ASP A 149 -6.96 22.34 -3.58
C ASP A 149 -6.74 22.03 -5.06
N GLY A 150 -7.79 22.06 -5.87
CA GLY A 150 -7.66 21.81 -7.31
C GLY A 150 -8.90 21.19 -7.91
N THR A 151 -8.71 20.29 -8.87
CA THR A 151 -9.80 19.71 -9.66
C THR A 151 -9.65 18.20 -9.75
N GLY A 152 -10.73 17.48 -9.45
CA GLY A 152 -10.87 16.07 -9.76
C GLY A 152 -11.63 15.91 -11.07
N CYS A 153 -11.16 15.02 -11.94
CA CYS A 153 -11.78 14.67 -13.21
C CYS A 153 -12.07 13.16 -13.22
N ASN A 154 -13.30 12.78 -13.55
CA ASN A 154 -13.67 11.39 -13.82
C ASN A 154 -13.62 11.14 -15.32
N TYR A 155 -12.93 10.08 -15.71
CA TYR A 155 -12.92 9.54 -17.06
C TYR A 155 -13.86 8.35 -17.08
N SER A 156 -14.99 8.47 -17.75
CA SER A 156 -15.94 7.36 -17.94
C SER A 156 -15.35 6.27 -18.85
N ASP A 157 -14.52 6.67 -19.81
CA ASP A 157 -13.72 5.79 -20.65
C ASP A 157 -12.34 6.41 -20.91
N VAL A 158 -11.32 5.85 -20.27
CA VAL A 158 -9.93 6.31 -20.38
C VAL A 158 -9.38 6.13 -21.80
N ARG A 159 -9.86 5.15 -22.57
CA ARG A 159 -9.37 4.94 -23.94
C ARG A 159 -9.89 6.01 -24.88
N LYS A 160 -11.11 6.49 -24.64
CA LYS A 160 -11.75 7.56 -25.42
C LYS A 160 -11.42 8.96 -24.89
N GLN A 161 -10.74 9.06 -23.74
CA GLN A 161 -10.40 10.33 -23.09
C GLN A 161 -11.63 11.20 -22.79
N ILE A 162 -12.77 10.57 -22.50
CA ILE A 162 -14.03 11.28 -22.21
C ILE A 162 -14.06 11.61 -20.72
N VAL A 163 -14.03 12.90 -20.40
CA VAL A 163 -14.30 13.40 -19.04
C VAL A 163 -15.79 13.66 -18.93
N ASP A 164 -16.48 12.95 -18.04
CA ASP A 164 -17.92 13.06 -17.85
C ASP A 164 -18.30 13.84 -16.58
N ARG A 165 -17.36 14.02 -15.66
CA ARG A 165 -17.55 14.76 -14.42
C ARG A 165 -16.27 15.43 -13.97
N GLU A 166 -16.41 16.67 -13.51
CA GLU A 166 -15.38 17.40 -12.79
C GLU A 166 -15.94 17.88 -11.45
N TRP A 167 -15.07 17.97 -10.44
CA TRP A 167 -15.45 18.52 -9.14
C TRP A 167 -14.26 19.25 -8.49
N PRO A 168 -14.53 20.30 -7.67
CA PRO A 168 -13.48 20.99 -6.95
C PRO A 168 -12.92 20.10 -5.84
N LEU A 169 -11.61 20.13 -5.67
CA LEU A 169 -10.89 19.59 -4.52
C LEU A 169 -10.67 20.74 -3.54
N ASN A 170 -11.21 20.61 -2.32
CA ASN A 170 -11.05 21.59 -1.25
C ASN A 170 -10.40 20.89 -0.05
N GLY A 171 -9.12 21.15 0.18
CA GLY A 171 -8.34 20.51 1.24
C GLY A 171 -8.20 19.00 1.04
N TYR A 172 -8.10 18.53 -0.20
CA TYR A 172 -7.95 17.11 -0.52
C TYR A 172 -6.67 16.56 0.12
N GLU A 173 -6.82 15.49 0.90
CA GLU A 173 -5.70 14.79 1.54
C GLU A 173 -5.06 13.82 0.55
N ALA A 174 -3.96 14.27 -0.04
CA ALA A 174 -3.17 13.49 -0.98
C ALA A 174 -2.18 12.58 -0.23
N ILE A 175 -2.32 11.27 -0.40
CA ILE A 175 -1.43 10.26 0.17
C ILE A 175 -0.63 9.57 -0.94
N PHE A 176 0.70 9.66 -0.86
CA PHE A 176 1.63 9.02 -1.77
C PHE A 176 2.68 8.20 -1.01
N TYR A 177 3.29 7.25 -1.70
CA TYR A 177 4.58 6.69 -1.30
C TYR A 177 5.58 7.03 -2.39
N ASP A 178 6.77 7.48 -2.01
CA ASP A 178 7.76 7.96 -2.97
C ASP A 178 8.46 6.79 -3.67
N TYR A 179 7.83 6.24 -4.69
CA TYR A 179 8.37 5.20 -5.57
C TYR A 179 8.56 5.68 -7.02
N PHE A 180 8.50 7.00 -7.19
CA PHE A 180 8.62 7.69 -8.46
C PHE A 180 10.08 8.00 -8.79
N GLU A 181 10.39 8.07 -10.08
CA GLU A 181 11.68 8.55 -10.59
C GLU A 181 11.42 9.66 -11.62
N PRO A 182 11.81 10.92 -11.38
CA PRO A 182 12.49 11.43 -10.18
C PRO A 182 11.61 11.35 -8.91
N SER A 183 12.22 11.55 -7.74
CA SER A 183 11.50 11.50 -6.46
C SER A 183 10.46 12.62 -6.36
N LEU A 184 9.21 12.30 -5.99
CA LEU A 184 8.14 13.30 -5.80
C LEU A 184 8.50 14.27 -4.68
N ILE A 185 9.04 13.78 -3.55
CA ILE A 185 9.42 14.67 -2.46
C ILE A 185 10.57 15.60 -2.85
N GLY A 186 11.53 15.09 -3.64
CA GLY A 186 12.60 15.90 -4.22
C GLY A 186 12.04 17.01 -5.13
N THR A 187 11.06 16.67 -5.95
CA THR A 187 10.39 17.64 -6.83
C THR A 187 9.62 18.71 -6.05
N LEU A 188 8.85 18.34 -5.03
CA LEU A 188 8.13 19.32 -4.19
C LEU A 188 9.10 20.30 -3.52
N LYS A 189 10.21 19.81 -2.97
CA LYS A 189 11.28 20.66 -2.42
C LYS A 189 11.88 21.61 -3.46
N SER A 190 12.13 21.13 -4.69
CA SER A 190 12.67 21.95 -5.78
C SER A 190 11.72 23.08 -6.22
N LYS A 191 10.41 22.92 -5.97
CA LYS A 191 9.38 23.95 -6.20
C LYS A 191 9.22 24.92 -5.03
N GLY A 192 10.09 24.85 -4.02
CA GLY A 192 10.04 25.72 -2.83
C GLY A 192 8.96 25.35 -1.82
N ILE A 193 8.33 24.19 -1.95
CA ILE A 193 7.28 23.75 -1.02
C ILE A 193 7.94 23.25 0.26
N ASN A 194 7.52 23.82 1.40
CA ASN A 194 8.02 23.41 2.72
C ASN A 194 7.59 21.98 3.05
N VAL A 195 8.54 21.17 3.55
CA VAL A 195 8.33 19.76 3.89
C VAL A 195 8.69 19.53 5.34
N GLU A 196 7.70 19.11 6.13
CA GLU A 196 7.89 18.66 7.50
C GLU A 196 8.28 17.17 7.49
N VAL A 197 9.50 16.85 7.93
CA VAL A 197 9.93 15.46 8.11
C VAL A 197 9.43 14.95 9.45
N LYS A 198 8.56 13.94 9.44
CA LYS A 198 8.08 13.29 10.67
C LYS A 198 7.60 11.87 10.43
N GLU A 199 7.55 11.09 11.50
CA GLU A 199 6.97 9.75 11.45
C GLU A 199 5.45 9.83 11.25
N LEU A 200 4.96 9.27 10.15
CA LEU A 200 3.55 9.27 9.80
C LEU A 200 2.89 7.99 10.28
N ASN A 201 2.19 8.07 11.40
CA ASN A 201 1.35 6.99 11.86
C ASN A 201 0.02 7.06 11.09
N SER A 202 -0.25 6.09 10.21
CA SER A 202 -1.64 5.88 9.81
C SER A 202 -2.39 5.37 11.05
N TYR A 203 -3.60 5.90 11.28
CA TYR A 203 -4.57 5.44 12.27
C TYR A 203 -4.34 3.97 12.61
N SER A 204 -4.14 3.65 13.89
CA SER A 204 -4.09 2.25 14.27
C SER A 204 -5.40 1.64 13.79
N VAL A 205 -5.33 0.50 13.10
CA VAL A 205 -6.50 -0.25 12.66
C VAL A 205 -7.33 -0.72 13.88
N PHE A 206 -6.84 -0.45 15.09
CA PHE A 206 -7.36 -0.85 16.39
C PHE A 206 -7.73 0.33 17.30
N ASN A 207 -7.60 1.59 16.88
CA ASN A 207 -8.15 2.73 17.64
C ASN A 207 -9.62 2.89 17.24
N ASN A 208 -10.45 1.98 17.74
CA ASN A 208 -11.80 2.34 18.08
C ASN A 208 -11.70 3.06 19.43
N THR A 209 -11.77 4.38 19.42
CA THR A 209 -12.46 5.05 20.53
C THR A 209 -13.88 4.51 20.51
N ILE A 210 -14.17 3.58 21.42
CA ILE A 210 -15.51 3.28 21.89
C ILE A 210 -15.87 4.36 22.91
#